data_AF-A0A9E7MWF1-F1
#
_entry.id   AF-A0A9E7MWF1-F1
#
_cell.length_a   1.000
_cell.length_b   1.000
_cell.length_c   1.000
_cell.angle_alpha   90.00
_cell.angle_beta   90.00
_cell.angle_gamma   90.00
#
_symmetry.space_group_name_H-M   'P 1'
#
loop_
_entity.id
_entity.type
_entity.pdbx_description
1 polymer ?
#
loop_
_entity_poly.entity_id
_entity_poly.type
_entity_poly.pdbx_seq_one_letter_code
_entity_poly.pdbx_strand_id
1 'polypeptide(L)'
;MKRVIFFFIVVLLLTSGFSIYSWKQCEDENKEMLEDVYTEFETNRWELENIGQTFEYLLQNNASDEVILLYTIAYRDHVFVVKNVFDILCAHSKEGKEKFLKLSNAMTNLHVFLNSAAVRPHERRRMMLSENLETLKQFDVLFEELNKYRSPYGIPDTLPERFLKVSNDLHIVEQGGS
;
A
#
# COMPACT_ATOMS: atom_id res chain seq x y z
N MET A 1 16.92 0.67 58.58
CA MET A 1 17.35 1.11 57.23
C MET A 1 17.48 -0.02 56.22
N LYS A 2 18.37 -1.02 56.38
CA LYS A 2 18.58 -2.08 55.37
C LYS A 2 17.30 -2.83 54.93
N ARG A 3 16.41 -3.20 55.87
CA ARG A 3 15.13 -3.87 55.55
C ARG A 3 14.14 -2.98 54.80
N VAL A 4 14.16 -1.68 55.08
CA VAL A 4 13.30 -0.68 54.42
C VAL A 4 13.81 -0.43 52.99
N ILE A 5 15.12 -0.29 52.80
CA ILE A 5 15.75 -0.17 51.47
C ILE A 5 15.48 -1.43 50.64
N PHE A 6 15.63 -2.62 51.23
CA PHE A 6 15.32 -3.88 50.55
C PHE A 6 13.85 -3.95 50.11
N PHE A 7 12.92 -3.55 50.97
CA PHE A 7 11.50 -3.47 50.63
C PHE A 7 11.24 -2.53 49.44
N PHE A 8 11.86 -1.34 49.44
CA PHE A 8 11.75 -0.41 48.30
C PHE A 8 12.30 -0.99 47.00
N ILE A 9 13.43 -1.71 47.06
CA ILE A 9 14.00 -2.39 45.88
C ILE A 9 13.05 -3.44 45.34
N VAL A 10 12.44 -4.27 46.21
CA VAL A 10 11.48 -5.30 45.80
C VAL A 10 10.24 -4.67 45.15
N VAL A 11 9.70 -3.59 45.73
CA VAL A 11 8.56 -2.87 45.15
C VAL A 11 8.91 -2.27 43.78
N LEU A 12 10.08 -1.65 43.64
CA LEU A 12 10.57 -1.12 42.35
C LEU A 12 10.77 -2.20 41.28
N LEU A 13 11.24 -3.38 41.66
CA LEU A 13 11.38 -4.51 40.74
C LEU A 13 10.01 -5.03 40.29
N LEU A 14 9.03 -5.10 41.19
CA LEU A 14 7.67 -5.51 40.85
C LEU A 14 6.97 -4.50 39.94
N THR A 15 7.08 -3.20 40.24
CA THR A 15 6.47 -2.16 39.39
C THR A 15 7.16 -2.05 38.04
N SER A 16 8.48 -2.17 37.96
CA SER A 16 9.18 -2.19 36.67
C SER A 16 8.83 -3.43 35.85
N GLY A 17 8.76 -4.61 36.47
CA GLY A 17 8.29 -5.83 35.81
C GLY A 17 6.87 -5.71 35.27
N PHE A 18 5.95 -5.13 36.05
CA PHE A 18 4.57 -4.89 35.62
C PHE A 18 4.48 -3.89 34.46
N SER A 19 5.26 -2.79 34.52
CA SER A 19 5.33 -1.80 33.43
C SER A 19 5.88 -2.40 32.14
N ILE A 20 6.92 -3.24 32.22
CA ILE A 20 7.48 -3.93 31.04
C ILE A 20 6.45 -4.91 30.44
N TYR A 21 5.75 -5.67 31.29
CA TYR A 21 4.72 -6.59 30.84
C TYR A 21 3.55 -5.86 30.16
N SER A 22 3.01 -4.83 30.80
CA SER A 22 1.92 -4.02 30.24
C SER A 22 2.31 -3.33 28.95
N TRP A 23 3.55 -2.83 28.85
CA TRP A 23 4.08 -2.25 27.62
C TRP A 23 4.13 -3.27 26.49
N LYS A 24 4.64 -4.47 26.77
CA LYS A 24 4.72 -5.55 25.79
C LYS A 24 3.33 -5.99 25.33
N GLN A 25 2.39 -6.14 26.26
CA GLN A 25 1.01 -6.47 25.92
C GLN A 25 0.38 -5.41 25.00
N CYS A 26 0.56 -4.13 25.30
CA CYS A 26 0.08 -3.03 24.46
C CYS A 26 0.74 -3.04 23.07
N GLU A 27 2.01 -3.44 22.98
CA GLU A 27 2.72 -3.58 21.71
C GLU A 27 2.18 -4.76 20.87
N ASP A 28 1.90 -5.90 21.51
CA ASP A 28 1.29 -7.06 20.85
C ASP A 28 -0.14 -6.74 20.36
N GLU A 29 -0.96 -6.08 21.19
CA GLU A 29 -2.32 -5.64 20.83
C GLU A 29 -2.31 -4.61 19.68
N ASN A 30 -1.37 -3.66 19.69
CA ASN A 30 -1.23 -2.70 18.59
C ASN A 30 -0.80 -3.38 17.29
N LYS A 31 0.05 -4.42 17.36
CA LYS A 31 0.46 -5.18 16.20
C LYS A 31 -0.72 -5.94 15.59
N GLU A 32 -1.50 -6.64 16.41
CA GLU A 32 -2.72 -7.35 15.99
C GLU A 32 -3.70 -6.41 15.30
N MET A 33 -3.98 -5.24 15.89
CA MET A 33 -4.83 -4.22 15.29
C MET A 33 -4.33 -3.77 13.90
N LEU A 34 -3.01 -3.61 13.72
CA LEU A 34 -2.44 -3.22 12.43
C LEU A 34 -2.49 -4.35 11.39
N GLU A 35 -2.40 -5.61 11.82
CA GLU A 35 -2.64 -6.76 10.95
C GLU A 35 -4.12 -6.85 10.52
N ASP A 36 -5.06 -6.53 11.41
CA ASP A 36 -6.48 -6.43 11.10
C ASP A 36 -6.76 -5.33 10.07
N VAL A 37 -6.21 -4.12 10.28
CA VAL A 37 -6.29 -3.02 9.31
C VAL A 37 -5.73 -3.44 7.95
N TYR A 38 -4.62 -4.17 7.94
CA TYR A 38 -4.06 -4.68 6.69
C TYR A 38 -4.98 -5.71 6.02
N THR A 39 -5.65 -6.55 6.79
CA THR A 39 -6.52 -7.62 6.26
C THR A 39 -7.87 -7.08 5.78
N GLU A 40 -8.40 -6.04 6.41
CA GLU A 40 -9.73 -5.46 6.08
C GLU A 40 -9.85 -5.01 4.62
N PHE A 41 -8.73 -4.68 3.97
CA PHE A 41 -8.71 -4.22 2.58
C PHE A 41 -8.11 -5.24 1.61
N GLU A 42 -8.08 -6.52 1.98
CA GLU A 42 -7.62 -7.63 1.12
C GLU A 42 -8.32 -7.62 -0.25
N THR A 43 -9.63 -7.41 -0.28
CA THR A 43 -10.39 -7.30 -1.54
C THR A 43 -9.82 -6.24 -2.47
N ASN A 44 -9.47 -5.06 -1.96
CA ASN A 44 -8.92 -3.98 -2.79
C ASN A 44 -7.57 -4.36 -3.39
N ARG A 45 -6.75 -5.14 -2.67
CA ARG A 45 -5.49 -5.64 -3.22
C ARG A 45 -5.69 -6.73 -4.26
N TRP A 46 -6.70 -7.60 -4.08
CA TRP A 46 -7.04 -8.63 -5.06
C TRP A 46 -7.56 -8.05 -6.37
N GLU A 47 -8.42 -7.03 -6.29
CA GLU A 47 -8.90 -6.33 -7.49
C GLU A 47 -7.75 -5.74 -8.32
N LEU A 48 -6.63 -5.37 -7.68
CA LEU A 48 -5.45 -4.79 -8.35
C LEU A 48 -4.51 -5.82 -8.99
N GLU A 49 -4.71 -7.12 -8.80
CA GLU A 49 -3.84 -8.16 -9.38
C GLU A 49 -3.83 -8.18 -10.91
N ASN A 50 -4.86 -7.65 -11.56
CA ASN A 50 -5.04 -7.74 -13.01
C ASN A 50 -5.25 -6.37 -13.67
N ILE A 51 -4.72 -5.30 -13.07
CA ILE A 51 -4.88 -3.94 -13.58
C ILE A 51 -4.33 -3.80 -15.01
N GLY A 52 -3.11 -4.29 -15.26
CA GLY A 52 -2.45 -4.24 -16.55
C GLY A 52 -3.14 -5.10 -17.60
N GLN A 53 -3.39 -6.37 -17.27
CA GLN A 53 -4.12 -7.30 -18.15
C GLN A 53 -5.53 -6.79 -18.51
N THR A 54 -6.23 -6.18 -17.56
CA THR A 54 -7.57 -5.62 -17.82
C THR A 54 -7.49 -4.47 -18.81
N PHE A 55 -6.55 -3.53 -18.64
CA PHE A 55 -6.38 -2.45 -19.62
C PHE A 55 -5.88 -2.95 -20.98
N GLU A 56 -5.02 -3.96 -21.01
CA GLU A 56 -4.59 -4.61 -22.25
C GLU A 56 -5.81 -5.14 -23.01
N TYR A 57 -6.66 -5.90 -22.33
CA TYR A 57 -7.88 -6.46 -22.92
C TYR A 57 -8.82 -5.38 -23.43
N LEU A 58 -9.09 -4.34 -22.62
CA LEU A 58 -9.99 -3.24 -22.99
C LEU A 58 -9.48 -2.46 -24.21
N LEU A 59 -8.17 -2.21 -24.28
CA LEU A 59 -7.55 -1.48 -25.39
C LEU A 59 -7.55 -2.33 -26.68
N GLN A 60 -7.15 -3.60 -26.61
CA GLN A 60 -7.10 -4.49 -27.77
C GLN A 60 -8.47 -4.77 -28.39
N ASN A 61 -9.53 -4.80 -27.56
CA ASN A 61 -10.89 -5.09 -28.01
C ASN A 61 -11.70 -3.81 -28.32
N ASN A 62 -11.07 -2.64 -28.38
CA ASN A 62 -11.75 -1.37 -28.63
C ASN A 62 -12.98 -1.15 -27.72
N ALA A 63 -12.86 -1.48 -26.42
CA ALA A 63 -13.92 -1.23 -25.44
C ALA A 63 -14.33 0.25 -25.46
N SER A 64 -15.57 0.60 -25.10
CA SER A 64 -16.01 2.00 -25.16
C SER A 64 -15.23 2.89 -24.18
N ASP A 65 -15.20 4.19 -24.46
CA ASP A 65 -14.48 5.15 -23.61
C ASP A 65 -15.04 5.25 -22.20
N GLU A 66 -16.34 5.01 -22.05
CA GLU A 66 -17.04 4.91 -20.76
C GLU A 66 -16.60 3.68 -19.98
N VAL A 67 -16.42 2.53 -20.65
CA VAL A 67 -15.93 1.30 -20.00
C VAL A 67 -14.49 1.50 -19.52
N ILE A 68 -13.63 2.08 -20.36
CA ILE A 68 -12.24 2.40 -19.95
C ILE A 68 -12.23 3.39 -18.78
N LEU A 69 -13.11 4.41 -18.80
CA LEU A 69 -13.26 5.33 -17.67
C LEU A 69 -13.62 4.59 -16.38
N LEU A 70 -14.63 3.72 -16.46
CA LEU A 70 -15.16 2.98 -15.31
C LEU A 70 -14.06 2.17 -14.64
N TYR A 71 -13.28 1.41 -15.40
CA TYR A 71 -12.15 0.64 -14.86
C TYR A 71 -11.02 1.54 -14.35
N THR A 72 -10.74 2.67 -15.01
CA THR A 72 -9.74 3.64 -14.53
C THR A 72 -10.13 4.21 -13.16
N ILE A 73 -11.40 4.54 -12.97
CA ILE A 73 -11.92 5.03 -11.69
C ILE A 73 -11.90 3.93 -10.63
N ALA A 74 -12.39 2.72 -10.96
CA ALA A 74 -12.41 1.61 -10.03
C ALA A 74 -11.01 1.29 -9.50
N TYR A 75 -10.02 1.15 -10.39
CA TYR A 75 -8.64 0.91 -9.97
C TYR A 75 -8.03 2.08 -9.21
N ARG A 76 -8.31 3.33 -9.59
CA ARG A 76 -7.87 4.51 -8.82
C ARG A 76 -8.35 4.39 -7.37
N ASP A 77 -9.62 4.06 -7.16
CA ASP A 77 -10.23 4.03 -5.83
C ASP A 77 -9.66 2.87 -4.99
N HIS A 78 -9.45 1.69 -5.58
CA HIS A 78 -8.76 0.58 -4.91
C HIS A 78 -7.33 0.95 -4.51
N VAL A 79 -6.55 1.58 -5.40
CA VAL A 79 -5.18 2.03 -5.07
C VAL A 79 -5.20 3.07 -3.96
N PHE A 80 -6.17 3.99 -3.95
CA PHE A 80 -6.30 4.99 -2.88
C PHE A 80 -6.52 4.33 -1.51
N VAL A 81 -7.33 3.28 -1.44
CA VAL A 81 -7.55 2.50 -0.21
C VAL A 81 -6.25 1.83 0.23
N VAL A 82 -5.59 1.10 -0.67
CA VAL A 82 -4.33 0.39 -0.36
C VAL A 82 -3.22 1.36 0.09
N LYS A 83 -3.13 2.54 -0.55
CA LYS A 83 -2.25 3.63 -0.12
C LYS A 83 -2.50 4.00 1.34
N ASN A 84 -3.76 4.27 1.71
CA ASN A 84 -4.10 4.71 3.06
C ASN A 84 -3.81 3.65 4.11
N VAL A 85 -3.96 2.36 3.78
CA VAL A 85 -3.54 1.26 4.66
C VAL A 85 -2.05 1.33 4.94
N PHE A 86 -1.21 1.50 3.90
CA PHE A 86 0.23 1.62 4.11
C PHE A 86 0.64 2.91 4.81
N ASP A 87 -0.12 4.00 4.66
CA ASP A 87 0.06 5.22 5.47
C ASP A 87 -0.20 4.95 6.95
N ILE A 88 -1.30 4.26 7.28
CA ILE A 88 -1.64 3.89 8.66
C ILE A 88 -0.54 3.00 9.25
N LEU A 89 -0.12 1.96 8.51
CA LEU A 89 0.97 1.07 8.92
C LEU A 89 2.28 1.85 9.13
N CYS A 90 2.62 2.78 8.26
CA CYS A 90 3.81 3.62 8.38
C CYS A 90 3.75 4.56 9.61
N ALA A 91 2.57 5.12 9.89
CA ALA A 91 2.37 6.05 11.00
C ALA A 91 2.37 5.36 12.37
N HIS A 92 1.82 4.14 12.45
CA HIS A 92 1.52 3.48 13.73
C HIS A 92 2.38 2.25 14.01
N SER A 93 3.14 1.74 13.05
CA SER A 93 4.05 0.64 13.29
C SER A 93 5.40 1.12 13.83
N LYS A 94 5.93 0.41 14.84
CA LYS A 94 7.32 0.58 15.29
C LYS A 94 8.32 -0.12 14.37
N GLU A 95 7.88 -1.21 13.72
CA GLU A 95 8.68 -2.04 12.82
C GLU A 95 8.32 -1.74 11.35
N GLY A 96 9.24 -1.94 10.40
CA GLY A 96 8.90 -1.91 8.98
C GLY A 96 8.45 -0.56 8.40
N LYS A 97 8.65 0.54 9.14
CA LYS A 97 8.23 1.90 8.74
C LYS A 97 8.74 2.30 7.36
N GLU A 98 10.00 2.03 7.06
CA GLU A 98 10.59 2.35 5.74
C GLU A 98 9.91 1.55 4.62
N LYS A 99 9.67 0.25 4.84
CA LYS A 99 8.95 -0.61 3.91
C LYS A 99 7.53 -0.08 3.64
N PHE A 100 6.78 0.28 4.69
CA PHE A 100 5.42 0.79 4.54
C PHE A 100 5.40 2.16 3.85
N LEU A 101 6.39 3.02 4.14
CA LEU A 101 6.56 4.29 3.43
C LEU A 101 6.81 4.08 1.93
N LYS A 102 7.68 3.14 1.55
CA LYS A 102 7.96 2.82 0.14
C LYS A 102 6.71 2.32 -0.58
N LEU A 103 5.94 1.43 0.06
CA LEU A 103 4.67 0.94 -0.48
C LEU A 103 3.63 2.07 -0.62
N SER A 104 3.47 2.91 0.39
CA SER A 104 2.57 4.07 0.31
C SER A 104 2.96 5.03 -0.83
N ASN A 105 4.26 5.33 -0.97
CA ASN A 105 4.75 6.18 -2.05
C ASN A 105 4.48 5.55 -3.43
N ALA A 106 4.70 4.24 -3.58
CA ALA A 106 4.39 3.54 -4.81
C ALA A 106 2.91 3.59 -5.17
N MET A 107 2.02 3.38 -4.18
CA MET A 107 0.57 3.50 -4.37
C MET A 107 0.16 4.94 -4.66
N THR A 108 0.84 5.93 -4.08
CA THR A 108 0.61 7.34 -4.37
C THR A 108 0.91 7.64 -5.84
N ASN A 109 2.05 7.19 -6.37
CA ASN A 109 2.40 7.36 -7.78
C ASN A 109 1.38 6.71 -8.71
N LEU A 110 0.99 5.45 -8.44
CA LEU A 110 -0.02 4.75 -9.23
C LEU A 110 -1.40 5.44 -9.15
N HIS A 111 -1.81 5.89 -7.97
CA HIS A 111 -3.05 6.63 -7.78
C HIS A 111 -3.04 7.95 -8.57
N VAL A 112 -1.93 8.71 -8.50
CA VAL A 112 -1.79 9.96 -9.25
C VAL A 112 -1.86 9.71 -10.75
N PHE A 113 -1.22 8.65 -11.26
CA PHE A 113 -1.32 8.25 -12.66
C PHE A 113 -2.77 7.93 -13.06
N LEU A 114 -3.45 7.04 -12.33
CA LEU A 114 -4.83 6.63 -12.65
C LEU A 114 -5.81 7.79 -12.53
N ASN A 115 -5.65 8.64 -11.52
CA ASN A 115 -6.44 9.85 -11.37
C ASN A 115 -6.22 10.81 -12.55
N SER A 116 -4.96 10.97 -12.98
CA SER A 116 -4.64 11.79 -14.16
C SER A 116 -5.28 11.23 -15.42
N ALA A 117 -5.23 9.91 -15.64
CA ALA A 117 -5.88 9.27 -16.78
C ALA A 117 -7.41 9.45 -16.73
N ALA A 118 -8.05 9.32 -15.55
CA ALA A 118 -9.49 9.43 -15.39
C ALA A 118 -10.04 10.82 -15.76
N VAL A 119 -9.33 11.90 -15.39
CA VAL A 119 -9.79 13.27 -15.63
C VAL A 119 -9.48 13.81 -17.04
N ARG A 120 -8.72 13.06 -17.85
CA ARG A 120 -8.35 13.47 -19.21
C ARG A 120 -9.42 13.09 -20.25
N PRO A 121 -9.47 13.80 -21.40
CA PRO A 121 -10.30 13.39 -22.54
C PRO A 121 -10.00 11.97 -23.01
N HIS A 122 -10.97 11.34 -23.67
CA HIS A 122 -10.93 9.93 -24.05
C HIS A 122 -9.66 9.52 -24.81
N GLU A 123 -9.30 10.24 -25.87
CA GLU A 123 -8.09 9.97 -26.67
C GLU A 123 -6.81 10.04 -25.82
N ARG A 124 -6.69 11.07 -24.98
CA ARG A 124 -5.53 11.25 -24.10
C ARG A 124 -5.46 10.13 -23.05
N ARG A 125 -6.59 9.73 -22.47
CA ARG A 125 -6.66 8.64 -21.50
C ARG A 125 -6.17 7.33 -22.10
N ARG A 126 -6.69 6.97 -23.28
CA ARG A 126 -6.25 5.75 -23.99
C ARG A 126 -4.76 5.77 -24.26
N MET A 127 -4.24 6.90 -24.75
CA MET A 127 -2.82 7.05 -25.01
C MET A 127 -2.00 6.88 -23.72
N MET A 128 -2.38 7.53 -22.61
CA MET A 128 -1.67 7.37 -21.33
C MET A 128 -1.68 5.92 -20.84
N LEU A 129 -2.83 5.24 -20.92
CA LEU A 129 -2.95 3.84 -20.53
C LEU A 129 -2.13 2.92 -21.46
N SER A 130 -2.11 3.21 -22.76
CA SER A 130 -1.34 2.45 -23.75
C SER A 130 0.17 2.63 -23.59
N GLU A 131 0.63 3.86 -23.36
CA GLU A 131 2.06 4.18 -23.17
C GLU A 131 2.62 3.56 -21.89
N ASN A 132 1.78 3.38 -20.86
CA ASN A 132 2.16 2.81 -19.58
C ASN A 132 1.76 1.34 -19.42
N LEU A 133 1.26 0.69 -20.48
CA LEU A 133 0.65 -0.63 -20.36
C LEU A 133 1.60 -1.68 -19.79
N GLU A 134 2.85 -1.67 -20.23
CA GLU A 134 3.86 -2.61 -19.73
C GLU A 134 4.18 -2.36 -18.24
N THR A 135 4.24 -1.10 -17.81
CA THR A 135 4.42 -0.74 -16.40
C THR A 135 3.22 -1.20 -15.56
N LEU A 136 1.99 -1.06 -16.07
CA LEU A 136 0.78 -1.56 -15.41
C LEU A 136 0.79 -3.10 -15.29
N LYS A 137 1.28 -3.81 -16.31
CA LYS A 137 1.44 -5.28 -16.25
C LYS A 137 2.51 -5.72 -15.24
N GLN A 138 3.53 -4.90 -14.99
CA GLN A 138 4.47 -5.17 -13.90
C GLN A 138 3.82 -5.03 -12.53
N PHE A 139 2.82 -4.13 -12.37
CA PHE A 139 2.03 -4.07 -11.15
C PHE A 139 1.20 -5.34 -10.91
N ASP A 140 0.69 -5.99 -11.95
CA ASP A 140 -0.03 -7.28 -11.82
C ASP A 140 0.82 -8.30 -11.04
N VAL A 141 2.07 -8.48 -11.48
CA VAL A 141 3.04 -9.39 -10.84
C VAL A 141 3.33 -8.98 -9.39
N LEU A 142 3.43 -7.68 -9.13
CA LEU A 142 3.75 -7.15 -7.81
C LEU A 142 2.56 -7.32 -6.83
N PHE A 143 1.33 -7.09 -7.29
CA PHE A 143 0.13 -7.31 -6.48
C PHE A 143 -0.11 -8.81 -6.23
N GLU A 144 0.09 -9.67 -7.23
CA GLU A 144 0.03 -11.12 -7.06
C GLU A 144 1.04 -11.59 -5.99
N GLU A 145 2.26 -11.03 -6.00
CA GLU A 145 3.27 -11.32 -4.98
C GLU A 145 2.87 -10.77 -3.60
N LEU A 146 2.37 -9.54 -3.54
CA LEU A 146 1.92 -8.90 -2.29
C LEU A 146 0.79 -9.68 -1.62
N ASN A 147 -0.14 -10.23 -2.39
CA ASN A 147 -1.29 -10.97 -1.88
C ASN A 147 -0.95 -12.34 -1.28
N LYS A 148 0.30 -12.80 -1.42
CA LYS A 148 0.81 -14.00 -0.71
C LYS A 148 1.04 -13.72 0.78
N TYR A 149 1.12 -12.46 1.19
CA TYR A 149 1.41 -12.06 2.56
C TYR A 149 0.13 -11.66 3.28
N ARG A 150 -0.30 -12.48 4.25
CA ARG A 150 -1.44 -12.14 5.11
C ARG A 150 -1.10 -11.13 6.20
N SER A 151 0.18 -11.08 6.61
CA SER A 151 0.68 -10.11 7.56
C SER A 151 1.57 -9.08 6.82
N PRO A 152 1.39 -7.77 7.06
CA PRO A 152 2.24 -6.74 6.46
C PRO A 152 3.69 -6.84 6.92
N TYR A 153 3.92 -7.45 8.09
CA TYR A 153 5.25 -7.69 8.64
C TYR A 153 6.00 -8.80 7.90
N GLY A 154 5.29 -9.76 7.30
CA GLY A 154 5.88 -10.84 6.50
C GLY A 154 6.36 -10.43 5.11
N ILE A 155 5.99 -9.24 4.63
CA ILE A 155 6.43 -8.71 3.34
C ILE A 155 7.97 -8.54 3.35
N PRO A 156 8.73 -9.14 2.42
CA PRO A 156 10.17 -8.98 2.35
C PRO A 156 10.52 -7.57 1.90
N ASP A 157 11.63 -7.01 2.39
CA ASP A 157 12.03 -5.62 2.10
C ASP A 157 12.15 -5.34 0.60
N THR A 158 12.60 -6.34 -0.17
CA THR A 158 12.78 -6.27 -1.63
C THR A 158 11.51 -5.93 -2.41
N LEU A 159 10.33 -6.29 -1.89
CA LEU A 159 9.06 -6.08 -2.59
C LEU A 159 8.67 -4.59 -2.63
N PRO A 160 8.65 -3.84 -1.51
CA PRO A 160 8.54 -2.38 -1.48
C PRO A 160 9.48 -1.63 -2.42
N GLU A 161 10.76 -2.03 -2.52
CA GLU A 161 11.68 -1.38 -3.45
C GLU A 161 11.28 -1.58 -4.91
N ARG A 162 10.81 -2.79 -5.27
CA ARG A 162 10.33 -3.08 -6.61
C ARG A 162 9.06 -2.30 -6.94
N PHE A 163 8.10 -2.25 -6.01
CA PHE A 163 6.92 -1.40 -6.13
C PHE A 163 7.28 0.06 -6.39
N LEU A 164 8.18 0.62 -5.58
CA LEU A 164 8.61 2.00 -5.73
C LEU A 164 9.28 2.23 -7.09
N LYS A 165 10.19 1.32 -7.49
CA LYS A 165 10.86 1.40 -8.79
C LYS A 165 9.87 1.40 -9.96
N VAL A 166 8.99 0.40 -10.03
CA VAL A 166 7.97 0.29 -11.09
C VAL A 166 7.06 1.51 -11.10
N SER A 167 6.69 2.03 -9.93
CA SER A 167 5.85 3.22 -9.83
C SER A 167 6.52 4.49 -10.35
N ASN A 168 7.84 4.60 -10.28
CA ASN A 168 8.59 5.74 -10.81
C ASN A 168 8.71 5.70 -12.34
N ASP A 169 8.52 4.53 -12.95
CA ASP A 169 8.49 4.36 -14.39
C ASP A 169 7.13 4.76 -15.01
N LEU A 170 6.14 5.14 -14.19
CA LEU A 170 4.87 5.68 -14.67
C LEU A 170 5.06 7.08 -15.26
N HIS A 171 4.67 7.26 -16.51
CA HIS A 171 4.71 8.51 -17.24
C HIS A 171 3.35 9.20 -17.20
N ILE A 172 3.29 10.36 -16.53
CA ILE A 172 2.16 11.27 -16.60
C ILE A 172 2.47 12.26 -17.71
N VAL A 173 1.73 12.20 -18.81
CA VAL A 173 1.96 13.18 -19.87
C VAL A 173 1.28 14.50 -19.49
N GLU A 174 2.08 15.42 -18.96
CA GLU A 174 1.67 16.81 -18.76
C GLU A 174 1.40 17.48 -20.10
N GLN A 175 0.46 18.44 -20.12
CA GLN A 175 0.14 19.17 -21.34
C GLN A 175 1.35 20.00 -21.78
N GLY A 176 1.77 19.83 -23.04
CA GLY A 176 2.26 20.97 -23.79
C GLY A 176 1.16 22.03 -23.79
N GLY A 177 1.49 23.20 -23.27
CA GLY A 177 0.59 24.35 -23.26
C GLY A 177 0.11 24.67 -24.68
N SER A 178 -1.19 24.90 -24.81
CA SER A 178 -1.80 25.62 -25.92
C SER A 178 -2.16 27.02 -25.46
#